data_AF-A0A6G8QDX1-F1
#
_entry.id   AF-A0A6G8QDX1-F1
#
_cell.length_a   1.000
_cell.length_b   1.000
_cell.length_c   1.000
_cell.angle_alpha   90.00
_cell.angle_beta   90.00
_cell.angle_gamma   90.00
#
_symmetry.space_group_name_H-M   'P 1'
#
loop_
_entity.id
_entity.type
_entity.pdbx_description
1 polymer ?
#
loop_
_entity_poly.entity_id
_entity_poly.type
_entity_poly.pdbx_seq_one_letter_code
_entity_poly.pdbx_strand_id
1 'polypeptide(L)'
;MTRRRKTRTRQEWEEADLRAWDEFSRRLEAAESMGDALALYASTPPPDSPGRRYYSNLGFFLQSFDVPGGSDYDERAMYLRFVKKLDDSGALKPGAGRKVRDKLRRSMEA
;
A
#
# COMPACT_ATOMS: atom_id res chain seq x y z
N MET A 1 -24.31 -9.06 36.02
CA MET A 1 -23.07 -9.51 35.34
C MET A 1 -22.79 -8.60 34.16
N THR A 2 -21.58 -8.06 34.12
CA THR A 2 -21.22 -6.80 33.46
C THR A 2 -20.97 -6.98 31.96
N ARG A 3 -21.80 -6.34 31.12
CA ARG A 3 -21.54 -6.16 29.67
C ARG A 3 -20.42 -5.12 29.49
N ARG A 4 -19.15 -5.56 29.41
CA ARG A 4 -18.00 -4.71 29.01
C ARG A 4 -16.90 -5.57 28.37
N ARG A 5 -17.10 -6.03 27.13
CA ARG A 5 -16.09 -6.82 26.37
C ARG A 5 -16.05 -6.54 24.85
N LYS A 6 -16.62 -5.44 24.36
CA LYS A 6 -16.59 -5.10 22.91
C LYS A 6 -15.59 -4.01 22.52
N THR A 7 -15.19 -3.14 23.45
CA THR A 7 -14.33 -1.98 23.14
C THR A 7 -12.85 -2.35 23.06
N ARG A 8 -12.41 -3.28 23.91
CA ARG A 8 -11.01 -3.72 23.99
C ARG A 8 -10.52 -4.39 22.71
N THR A 9 -11.37 -5.21 22.07
CA THR A 9 -11.06 -5.88 20.81
C THR A 9 -10.93 -4.92 19.62
N ARG A 10 -11.61 -3.77 19.66
CA ARG A 10 -11.51 -2.76 18.59
C ARG A 10 -10.22 -1.95 18.68
N GLN A 11 -9.86 -1.50 19.89
CA GLN A 11 -8.61 -0.78 20.11
C GLN A 11 -7.39 -1.66 19.81
N GLU A 12 -7.38 -2.90 20.29
CA GLU A 12 -6.32 -3.86 19.98
C GLU A 12 -6.19 -4.11 18.47
N TRP A 13 -7.31 -4.07 17.74
CA TRP A 13 -7.33 -4.20 16.28
C TRP A 13 -6.80 -2.96 15.56
N GLU A 14 -7.25 -1.78 15.96
CA GLU A 14 -6.78 -0.50 15.39
C GLU A 14 -5.28 -0.31 15.63
N GLU A 15 -4.78 -0.62 16.83
CA GLU A 15 -3.35 -0.61 17.11
C GLU A 15 -2.56 -1.62 16.27
N ALA A 16 -3.14 -2.80 16.00
CA ALA A 16 -2.50 -3.80 15.15
C ALA A 16 -2.49 -3.37 13.68
N ASP A 17 -3.55 -2.71 13.19
CA ASP A 17 -3.60 -2.14 11.83
C ASP A 17 -2.56 -1.02 11.68
N LEU A 18 -2.43 -0.15 12.69
CA LEU A 18 -1.42 0.91 12.71
C LEU A 18 0.01 0.36 12.70
N ARG A 19 0.30 -0.69 13.47
CA ARG A 19 1.61 -1.36 13.43
C ARG A 19 1.87 -2.00 12.07
N ALA A 20 0.87 -2.65 11.50
CA ALA A 20 0.98 -3.25 10.17
C ALA A 20 1.20 -2.19 9.08
N TRP A 21 0.60 -1.01 9.23
CA TRP A 21 0.83 0.14 8.36
C TRP A 21 2.27 0.66 8.46
N ASP A 22 2.78 0.89 9.67
CA ASP A 22 4.16 1.36 9.89
C ASP A 22 5.18 0.36 9.32
N GLU A 23 4.96 -0.94 9.51
CA GLU A 23 5.82 -1.97 8.91
C GLU A 23 5.75 -1.96 7.37
N PHE A 24 4.53 -2.01 6.83
CA PHE A 24 4.31 -2.04 5.39
C PHE A 24 4.92 -0.81 4.72
N SER A 25 4.67 0.38 5.27
CA SER A 25 5.14 1.64 4.71
C SER A 25 6.68 1.72 4.69
N ARG A 26 7.36 1.32 5.77
CA ARG A 26 8.83 1.26 5.78
C ARG A 26 9.38 0.30 4.73
N ARG A 27 8.76 -0.86 4.57
CA ARG A 27 9.21 -1.87 3.61
C ARG A 27 8.98 -1.43 2.16
N LEU A 28 7.84 -0.81 1.85
CA LEU A 28 7.58 -0.27 0.51
C LEU A 28 8.44 0.97 0.23
N GLU A 29 8.75 1.79 1.24
CA GLU A 29 9.71 2.89 1.07
C GLU A 29 11.12 2.38 0.77
N ALA A 30 11.55 1.29 1.40
CA ALA A 30 12.83 0.64 1.14
C ALA A 30 12.88 -0.11 -0.20
N ALA A 31 11.74 -0.37 -0.85
CA ALA A 31 11.71 -1.04 -2.15
C ALA A 31 12.28 -0.14 -3.25
N GLU A 32 13.28 -0.64 -3.97
CA GLU A 32 13.95 0.09 -5.07
C GLU A 32 13.56 -0.43 -6.45
N SER A 33 13.01 -1.65 -6.50
CA SER A 33 12.67 -2.33 -7.74
C SER A 33 11.27 -2.94 -7.73
N MET A 34 10.81 -3.31 -8.93
CA MET A 34 9.58 -4.11 -9.07
C MET A 34 9.69 -5.46 -8.34
N GLY A 35 10.88 -6.06 -8.32
CA GLY A 35 11.15 -7.31 -7.62
C GLY A 35 10.94 -7.17 -6.12
N ASP A 36 11.41 -6.08 -5.51
CA ASP A 36 11.25 -5.82 -4.08
C ASP A 36 9.79 -5.64 -3.70
N ALA A 37 9.03 -4.91 -4.52
CA ALA A 37 7.59 -4.73 -4.29
C ALA A 37 6.80 -6.04 -4.47
N LEU A 38 7.18 -6.90 -5.42
CA LEU A 38 6.61 -8.23 -5.56
C LEU A 38 6.98 -9.13 -4.37
N ALA A 39 8.21 -9.05 -3.86
CA ALA A 39 8.63 -9.79 -2.67
C ALA A 39 7.87 -9.30 -1.42
N LEU A 40 7.61 -8.00 -1.31
CA LEU A 40 6.76 -7.44 -0.27
C LEU A 40 5.32 -7.99 -0.37
N TYR A 41 4.74 -7.99 -1.57
CA TYR A 41 3.44 -8.61 -1.80
C TYR A 41 3.44 -10.11 -1.47
N ALA A 42 4.50 -10.86 -1.79
CA ALA A 42 4.60 -12.27 -1.45
C ALA A 42 4.60 -12.53 0.06
N SER A 43 4.97 -11.53 0.88
CA SER A 43 4.89 -11.59 2.35
C SER A 43 3.52 -11.18 2.92
N THR A 44 2.45 -11.26 2.11
CA THR A 44 1.08 -10.94 2.54
C THR A 44 0.67 -11.77 3.77
N PRO A 45 0.18 -11.12 4.84
CA PRO A 45 -0.35 -11.82 6.01
C PRO A 45 -1.55 -12.73 5.69
N PRO A 46 -1.85 -13.73 6.54
CA PRO A 46 -3.02 -14.59 6.37
C PRO A 46 -4.33 -13.81 6.24
N PRO A 47 -5.38 -14.44 5.67
CA PRO A 47 -6.74 -13.88 5.66
C PRO A 47 -7.15 -13.37 7.04
N ASP A 48 -7.96 -12.30 7.06
CA ASP A 48 -8.48 -11.65 8.27
C ASP A 48 -7.42 -11.11 9.26
N SER A 49 -6.15 -11.01 8.86
CA SER A 49 -5.09 -10.36 9.66
C SER A 49 -5.11 -8.83 9.51
N PRO A 50 -4.70 -8.06 10.54
CA PRO A 50 -4.60 -6.61 10.44
C PRO A 50 -3.63 -6.20 9.32
N GLY A 51 -3.89 -5.08 8.65
CA GLY A 51 -3.04 -4.57 7.58
C GLY A 51 -2.96 -5.40 6.30
N ARG A 52 -3.62 -6.55 6.19
CA ARG A 52 -3.70 -7.33 4.93
C ARG A 52 -4.18 -6.49 3.74
N ARG A 53 -5.02 -5.47 4.01
CA ARG A 53 -5.51 -4.54 2.99
C ARG A 53 -4.38 -3.84 2.23
N TYR A 54 -3.31 -3.43 2.91
CA TYR A 54 -2.19 -2.71 2.32
C TYR A 54 -1.45 -3.56 1.28
N TYR A 55 -1.25 -4.84 1.60
CA TYR A 55 -0.65 -5.81 0.70
C TYR A 55 -1.57 -6.14 -0.49
N SER A 56 -2.89 -6.22 -0.25
CA SER A 56 -3.88 -6.44 -1.31
C SER A 56 -3.94 -5.27 -2.29
N ASN A 57 -3.94 -4.04 -1.77
CA ASN A 57 -3.88 -2.82 -2.56
C ASN A 57 -2.56 -2.74 -3.36
N LEU A 58 -1.43 -3.11 -2.75
CA LEU A 58 -0.15 -3.21 -3.45
C LEU A 58 -0.21 -4.24 -4.58
N GLY A 59 -0.73 -5.44 -4.33
CA GLY A 59 -0.86 -6.48 -5.35
C GLY A 59 -1.69 -6.01 -6.54
N PHE A 60 -2.85 -5.38 -6.28
CA PHE A 60 -3.67 -4.78 -7.33
C PHE A 60 -2.92 -3.68 -8.10
N PHE A 61 -2.21 -2.81 -7.38
CA PHE A 61 -1.42 -1.74 -7.97
C PHE A 61 -0.32 -2.29 -8.88
N LEU A 62 0.44 -3.29 -8.44
CA LEU A 62 1.53 -3.88 -9.22
C LEU A 62 1.03 -4.61 -10.48
N GLN A 63 -0.15 -5.22 -10.41
CA GLN A 63 -0.74 -5.93 -11.54
C GLN A 63 -1.31 -4.97 -12.60
N SER A 64 -2.00 -3.91 -12.17
CA SER A 64 -2.77 -3.04 -13.05
C SER A 64 -2.12 -1.68 -13.34
N PHE A 65 -1.16 -1.26 -12.50
CA PHE A 65 -0.65 0.11 -12.43
C PHE A 65 -1.79 1.15 -12.38
N ASP A 66 -2.87 0.81 -11.69
CA ASP A 66 -4.02 1.68 -11.46
C ASP A 66 -4.28 1.92 -9.97
N VAL A 67 -5.04 2.96 -9.66
CA VAL A 67 -5.33 3.38 -8.28
C VAL A 67 -6.19 2.32 -7.59
N PRO A 68 -5.73 1.67 -6.50
CA PRO A 68 -6.55 0.69 -5.80
C PRO A 68 -7.74 1.38 -5.13
N GLY A 69 -8.96 0.87 -5.36
CA GLY A 69 -10.19 1.50 -4.85
C GLY A 69 -10.27 1.59 -3.32
N GLY A 70 -9.59 0.68 -2.61
CA GLY A 70 -9.51 0.67 -1.15
C GLY A 70 -8.28 1.38 -0.56
N SER A 71 -7.48 2.06 -1.39
CA SER A 71 -6.31 2.82 -0.92
C SER A 71 -6.71 4.17 -0.35
N ASP A 72 -6.11 4.56 0.76
CA ASP A 72 -6.22 5.92 1.30
C ASP A 72 -5.19 6.89 0.67
N TYR A 73 -5.20 8.14 1.12
CA TYR A 73 -4.30 9.18 0.62
C TYR A 73 -2.82 8.80 0.84
N ASP A 74 -2.49 8.24 1.99
CA ASP A 74 -1.11 7.92 2.35
C ASP A 74 -0.59 6.74 1.52
N GLU A 75 -1.42 5.72 1.29
CA GLU A 75 -1.12 4.62 0.35
C GLU A 75 -0.86 5.15 -1.07
N ARG A 76 -1.71 6.05 -1.57
CA ARG A 76 -1.55 6.66 -2.91
C ARG A 76 -0.27 7.48 -3.01
N ALA A 77 0.05 8.26 -1.97
CA ALA A 77 1.29 9.04 -1.90
C ALA A 77 2.53 8.14 -1.93
N MET A 78 2.47 6.97 -1.26
CA MET A 78 3.53 5.97 -1.31
C MET A 78 3.71 5.37 -2.70
N TYR A 79 2.62 4.96 -3.36
CA TYR A 79 2.68 4.45 -4.73
C TYR A 79 3.23 5.50 -5.70
N LEU A 80 2.88 6.78 -5.51
CA LEU A 80 3.42 7.87 -6.30
C LEU A 80 4.95 7.98 -6.17
N ARG A 81 5.48 7.92 -4.94
CA ARG A 81 6.92 7.92 -4.67
C ARG A 81 7.59 6.70 -5.29
N PHE A 82 6.99 5.52 -5.13
CA PHE A 82 7.52 4.27 -5.67
C PHE A 82 7.60 4.29 -7.22
N VAL A 83 6.53 4.71 -7.90
CA VAL A 83 6.53 4.86 -9.37
C VAL A 83 7.58 5.86 -9.82
N LYS A 84 7.78 6.96 -9.07
CA LYS A 84 8.84 7.91 -9.37
C LYS A 84 10.21 7.21 -9.34
N LYS A 85 10.51 6.44 -8.29
CA LYS A 85 11.78 5.68 -8.21
C LYS A 85 11.96 4.73 -9.40
N LEU A 86 10.92 3.99 -9.78
CA LEU A 86 10.98 3.07 -10.92
C LEU A 86 11.16 3.79 -12.27
N ASP A 87 10.58 4.97 -12.43
CA ASP A 87 10.76 5.77 -13.65
C ASP A 87 12.17 6.37 -13.72
N ASP A 88 12.67 6.90 -12.59
CA ASP A 88 14.01 7.47 -12.49
C ASP A 88 15.11 6.41 -12.71
N SER A 89 14.88 5.16 -12.29
CA SER A 89 15.79 4.04 -12.52
C SER A 89 15.71 3.43 -13.92
N GLY A 90 14.78 3.90 -14.77
CA GLY A 90 14.55 3.35 -16.10
C GLY A 90 13.88 1.98 -16.11
N ALA A 91 13.32 1.52 -14.98
CA ALA A 91 12.60 0.26 -14.87
C ALA A 91 11.23 0.28 -15.59
N LEU A 92 10.72 1.46 -15.93
CA LEU A 92 9.46 1.64 -16.66
C LEU A 92 9.71 1.99 -18.14
N LYS A 93 8.76 1.60 -18.99
CA LYS A 93 8.73 2.06 -20.38
C LYS A 93 8.63 3.59 -20.43
N PRO A 94 9.29 4.26 -21.38
CA PRO A 94 9.21 5.71 -21.54
C PRO A 94 7.76 6.20 -21.57
N GLY A 95 7.43 7.16 -20.70
CA GLY A 95 6.09 7.76 -20.60
C GLY A 95 5.05 6.92 -19.83
N ALA A 96 5.35 5.66 -19.47
CA ALA A 96 4.45 4.85 -18.63
C ALA A 96 4.38 5.40 -17.20
N GLY A 97 5.53 5.73 -16.59
CA GLY A 97 5.59 6.29 -15.24
C GLY A 97 4.77 7.57 -15.11
N ARG A 98 4.86 8.48 -16.08
CA ARG A 98 4.07 9.73 -16.10
C ARG A 98 2.56 9.47 -16.06
N LYS A 99 2.05 8.55 -16.89
CA LYS A 99 0.61 8.24 -16.94
C LYS A 99 0.09 7.74 -15.58
N VAL A 100 0.84 6.87 -14.93
CA VAL A 100 0.47 6.31 -13.62
C VAL A 100 0.53 7.38 -12.53
N ARG A 101 1.60 8.20 -12.51
CA ARG A 101 1.72 9.31 -11.56
C ARG A 101 0.58 10.32 -11.69
N ASP A 102 0.18 10.65 -12.92
CA ASP A 102 -0.91 11.58 -13.17
C ASP A 102 -2.27 11.02 -12.69
N LYS A 103 -2.51 9.71 -12.85
CA LYS A 103 -3.70 9.05 -12.28
C LYS A 103 -3.71 9.13 -10.75
N LEU A 104 -2.59 8.77 -10.11
CA LEU A 104 -2.45 8.82 -8.65
C LEU A 104 -2.69 10.23 -8.11
N ARG A 105 -2.06 11.26 -8.71
CA ARG A 105 -2.25 12.67 -8.31
C ARG A 105 -3.71 13.11 -8.40
N ARG A 106 -4.38 12.85 -9.53
CA ARG A 106 -5.80 13.20 -9.68
C ARG A 106 -6.69 12.52 -8.64
N SER A 107 -6.38 11.26 -8.29
CA SER A 107 -7.14 10.54 -7.26
C SER A 107 -6.93 11.09 -5.84
N MET A 108 -5.91 11.92 -5.61
CA MET A 108 -5.63 12.54 -4.32
C MET A 108 -6.24 13.95 -4.20
N GLU A 109 -6.72 14.53 -5.30
CA GLU A 109 -7.36 15.85 -5.36
C GLU A 109 -8.90 15.79 -5.32
N ALA A 110 -9.47 14.59 -5.52
CA ALA A 110 -10.91 14.31 -5.54
C ALA A 110 -11.41 13.84 -4.17
#